data_AF-A0A7H8LT11-F1
#
_entry.id   AF-A0A7H8LT11-F1
#
_cell.length_a   1.000
_cell.length_b   1.000
_cell.length_c   1.000
_cell.angle_alpha   90.00
_cell.angle_beta   90.00
_cell.angle_gamma   90.00
#
_symmetry.space_group_name_H-M   'P 1'
#
loop_
_entity.id
_entity.type
_entity.pdbx_description
1 polymer ?
#
loop_
_entity_poly.entity_id
_entity_poly.type
_entity_poly.pdbx_seq_one_letter_code
_entity_poly.pdbx_strand_id
1 'polypeptide(L)' 'MTEKKRDEDKPLADRRAEADAPQEEDADFADEHAPGPTDPPIAEAETPGGEDDGYSPQTRVP' A
#
# COMPACT_ATOMS: atom_id res chain seq x y z
N MET A 1 42.95 -6.75 10.11
CA MET A 1 41.85 -7.43 10.81
C MET A 1 40.59 -7.12 10.03
N THR A 2 39.91 -8.12 9.48
CA THR A 2 38.71 -7.89 8.67
C THR A 2 37.57 -7.60 9.63
N GLU A 3 37.21 -6.33 9.74
CA GLU A 3 36.12 -5.88 10.59
C GLU A 3 34.83 -6.56 10.12
N LYS A 4 34.27 -7.41 10.99
CA LYS A 4 33.06 -8.17 10.69
C LYS A 4 31.90 -7.18 10.79
N LYS A 5 31.46 -6.66 9.64
CA LYS A 5 30.34 -5.70 9.54
C LYS A 5 29.14 -6.25 10.32
N ARG A 6 28.59 -5.44 11.23
CA ARG A 6 27.42 -5.84 12.00
C ARG A 6 26.18 -5.70 11.14
N ASP A 7 25.14 -6.48 11.44
CA ASP A 7 23.86 -6.39 10.74
C ASP A 7 23.24 -4.99 10.86
N GLU A 8 23.48 -4.28 11.96
CA GLU A 8 23.06 -2.89 12.18
C GLU A 8 23.63 -1.91 11.13
N ASP A 9 24.78 -2.26 10.53
CA ASP A 9 25.45 -1.44 9.52
C ASP A 9 24.86 -1.65 8.11
N LYS A 10 24.01 -2.66 7.91
CA LYS A 10 23.35 -2.93 6.63
C LYS A 10 22.19 -1.96 6.40
N PRO A 11 21.97 -1.49 5.15
CA PRO A 11 20.78 -0.71 4.83
C PRO A 11 19.52 -1.52 5.10
N LEU A 12 18.42 -0.83 5.42
CA LEU A 12 17.19 -1.46 5.87
C LEU A 12 16.63 -2.47 4.85
N ALA A 13 16.75 -2.17 3.55
CA ALA A 13 16.31 -3.07 2.48
C ALA A 13 17.07 -4.41 2.48
N ASP A 14 18.39 -4.37 2.63
CA ASP A 14 19.22 -5.59 2.66
C ASP A 14 18.97 -6.42 3.92
N ARG A 15 18.66 -5.77 5.05
CA ARG A 15 18.23 -6.48 6.26
C ARG A 15 16.88 -7.17 6.11
N ARG A 16 15.95 -6.57 5.36
CA ARG A 16 14.61 -7.12 5.11
C ARG A 16 14.58 -8.22 4.06
N ALA A 17 15.58 -8.26 3.18
CA ALA A 17 15.72 -9.27 2.12
C ALA A 17 16.35 -10.58 2.61
N GLU A 18 16.79 -10.66 3.87
CA GLU A 18 17.34 -11.88 4.46
C GLU A 18 16.24 -12.93 4.68
N ALA A 19 16.55 -14.20 4.42
CA ALA A 19 15.55 -15.28 4.30
C ALA A 19 14.69 -15.51 5.56
N ASP A 20 15.19 -15.12 6.74
CA ASP A 20 14.51 -15.24 8.03
C ASP A 20 14.22 -13.87 8.68
N ALA A 21 14.34 -12.77 7.92
CA ALA A 21 13.97 -11.46 8.43
C ALA A 21 12.47 -11.44 8.75
N PRO A 22 12.05 -10.99 9.96
CA PRO A 22 10.65 -10.80 10.27
C PRO A 22 10.01 -9.92 9.19
N GLN A 23 9.12 -10.52 8.41
CA GLN A 23 8.22 -9.75 7.56
C GLN A 23 7.17 -9.15 8.49
N GLU A 24 6.83 -7.90 8.27
CA GLU A 24 5.57 -7.38 8.81
C GLU A 24 4.50 -8.31 8.21
N GLU A 25 3.78 -9.05 9.04
CA GLU A 25 2.53 -9.65 8.60
C GLU A 25 1.71 -8.45 8.14
N ASP A 26 1.37 -8.40 6.84
CA ASP A 26 0.51 -7.38 6.28
C ASP A 26 -0.69 -7.26 7.22
N ALA A 27 -0.68 -6.26 8.11
CA ALA A 27 -1.89 -5.88 8.79
C ALA A 27 -2.83 -5.58 7.63
N ASP A 28 -3.94 -6.31 7.54
CA ASP A 28 -4.98 -6.14 6.52
C ASP A 28 -5.52 -4.70 6.62
N PHE A 29 -4.75 -3.73 6.14
CA PHE A 29 -5.09 -2.31 6.10
C PHE A 29 -6.28 -2.11 5.14
N ALA A 30 -6.46 -3.04 4.22
CA ALA A 30 -7.65 -3.13 3.39
C ALA A 30 -8.93 -3.34 4.23
N ASP A 31 -8.87 -4.11 5.32
CA ASP A 31 -10.02 -4.31 6.21
C ASP A 31 -10.32 -3.08 7.07
N GLU A 32 -9.31 -2.26 7.40
CA GLU A 32 -9.53 -0.99 8.13
C GLU A 32 -10.42 -0.02 7.33
N HIS A 33 -10.36 -0.10 5.99
CA HIS A 33 -11.15 0.72 5.09
C HIS A 33 -12.33 -0.02 4.45
N ALA A 34 -12.59 -1.27 4.84
CA ALA A 34 -13.76 -1.98 4.38
C ALA A 34 -15.03 -1.31 4.92
N PRO A 35 -16.07 -1.10 4.08
CA PRO A 35 -17.34 -0.58 4.55
C PRO A 35 -17.92 -1.44 5.67
N GLY A 36 -18.29 -0.80 6.77
CA GLY A 36 -18.96 -1.42 7.90
C GLY A 36 -20.45 -1.70 7.62
N PRO A 37 -21.13 -2.43 8.52
CA PRO A 37 -22.52 -2.85 8.31
C PRO A 37 -23.53 -1.69 8.24
N THR A 38 -23.14 -0.51 8.70
CA THR A 38 -23.95 0.71 8.68
C THR A 38 -23.53 1.70 7.61
N ASP A 39 -22.43 1.42 6.90
CA ASP A 39 -21.94 2.29 5.85
C ASP A 39 -22.81 2.17 4.60
N PRO A 40 -23.01 3.28 3.86
CA PRO A 40 -23.71 3.22 2.59
C PRO A 40 -22.96 2.31 1.60
N PRO A 41 -23.67 1.68 0.66
CA PRO A 41 -23.02 0.87 -0.36
C PRO A 41 -22.07 1.74 -1.20
N ILE A 42 -20.95 1.14 -1.61
CA ILE A 42 -20.07 1.74 -2.61
C ILE A 42 -20.88 1.95 -3.90
N ALA A 43 -20.76 3.14 -4.49
CA ALA A 43 -21.45 3.44 -5.74
C ALA A 43 -20.95 2.53 -6.87
N GLU A 44 -21.86 2.06 -7.73
CA GLU A 44 -21.47 1.26 -8.89
C GLU A 44 -20.65 2.12 -9.88
N ALA A 45 -19.69 1.50 -10.55
CA ALA A 45 -18.77 2.19 -11.47
C ALA A 45 -19.49 2.95 -12.62
N GLU A 46 -20.72 2.54 -12.97
CA GLU A 46 -21.51 3.14 -14.06
C GLU A 46 -22.55 4.16 -13.58
N THR A 47 -22.52 4.54 -12.29
CA THR A 47 -23.41 5.58 -11.76
C THR A 47 -22.94 6.97 -12.22
N PRO A 48 -23.83 7.82 -12.77
CA PRO A 48 -23.47 9.18 -13.15
C PRO A 48 -22.86 9.95 -11.96
N GLY A 49 -21.65 10.46 -12.14
CA GLY A 49 -20.91 11.19 -11.09
C GLY A 49 -20.11 10.32 -10.10
N GLY A 50 -19.84 9.05 -10.44
CA GLY A 50 -18.86 8.21 -9.74
C GLY A 50 -17.43 8.78 -9.84
N GLU A 51 -16.48 8.21 -9.08
CA GLU A 51 -15.09 8.71 -9.03
C GLU A 51 -14.39 8.70 -10.41
N ASP A 52 -14.76 7.73 -11.26
CA ASP A 52 -14.29 7.63 -12.65
C ASP A 52 -14.96 8.66 -13.59
N ASP A 53 -16.11 9.20 -13.16
CA ASP A 53 -17.00 10.01 -13.96
C ASP A 53 -16.76 11.51 -13.65
N GLY A 54 -15.86 12.12 -14.42
CA GLY A 54 -15.53 13.56 -14.29
C GLY A 54 -14.11 13.86 -13.79
N TYR A 55 -13.33 12.85 -13.39
CA TYR A 55 -11.89 13.03 -13.19
C TYR A 55 -11.18 13.12 -14.55
N SER A 56 -10.68 14.31 -14.88
CA SER A 56 -9.71 14.47 -15.96
C SER A 56 -8.32 14.57 -15.35
N PRO A 57 -7.38 13.66 -15.66
CA PRO A 57 -6.01 13.76 -15.19
C PRO A 57 -5.42 15.13 -15.57
N GLN A 58 -4.71 15.78 -14.65
CA GLN A 58 -3.99 17.02 -14.92
C GLN A 58 -3.01 16.89 -16.11
N THR A 59 -2.51 15.68 -16.35
CA THR A 59 -1.57 15.37 -17.43
C THR A 59 -2.25 15.01 -18.76
N ARG A 60 -3.59 14.99 -18.82
CA ARG A 60 -4.31 14.75 -20.08
C ARG A 60 -4.11 15.97 -20.98
N VAL A 61 -3.29 15.80 -22.01
CA VAL A 61 -3.13 16.77 -23.09
C VAL A 61 -4.37 16.68 -23.98
N PRO A 62 -5.00 17.82 -24.37
CA PRO A 62 -6.16 17.83 -25.25
C PRO A 62 -5.87 17.29 -26.66
#